data_AF-A0A804KXW8-F1
#
_entry.id   AF-A0A804KXW8-F1
#
_cell.length_a   1.000
_cell.length_b   1.000
_cell.length_c   1.000
_cell.angle_alpha   90.00
_cell.angle_beta   90.00
_cell.angle_gamma   90.00
#
_symmetry.space_group_name_H-M   'P 1'
#
loop_
_entity.id
_entity.type
_entity.pdbx_description
1 polymer ?
#
loop_
_entity_poly.entity_id
_entity_poly.type
_entity_poly.pdbx_seq_one_letter_code
_entity_poly.pdbx_strand_id
1 'polypeptide(L)'
;MGSRLGRRVIHFANLPIKLLLPSPPFDSIREIALKTIPSASKVEIRRVLESLYGFDVAEVRTLNMEGKKTKRGPFLAAKPDYKKAYVTLRSPLSLSPDLFPVKLIFEEKKRIAGAASRRPAVVEGEDGRGERKHWLDDRRREEPSGYRGKRAAAGGGGVRRRSGGSGGGGGGGRGKKGQEENKFPWSSMRLSESA
;
A
#
# COMPACT_ATOMS: atom_id res chain seq x y z
N MET A 1 9.99 31.93 39.74
CA MET A 1 8.67 32.48 40.10
C MET A 1 7.60 31.65 39.40
N GLY A 2 7.00 30.68 40.11
CA GLY A 2 5.95 29.80 39.57
C GLY A 2 4.59 30.50 39.56
N SER A 3 3.85 30.36 38.47
CA SER A 3 2.54 30.98 38.25
C SER A 3 1.52 30.57 39.30
N ARG A 4 1.00 31.55 40.05
CA ARG A 4 -0.06 31.41 41.07
C ARG A 4 -1.48 31.29 40.49
N LEU A 5 -1.62 31.07 39.18
CA LEU A 5 -2.89 30.86 38.52
C LEU A 5 -3.03 29.35 38.31
N GLY A 6 -4.14 28.74 38.75
CA GLY A 6 -4.43 27.30 38.61
C GLY A 6 -4.59 26.80 37.17
N ARG A 7 -3.93 27.42 36.20
CA ARG A 7 -3.92 27.08 34.78
C ARG A 7 -2.53 26.64 34.38
N ARG A 8 -2.45 25.59 33.55
CA ARG A 8 -1.19 25.11 32.97
C ARG A 8 -0.65 26.17 32.00
N VAL A 9 0.46 26.81 32.38
CA VAL A 9 1.19 27.77 31.54
C VAL A 9 2.25 27.00 30.73
N ILE A 10 2.30 27.23 29.42
CA ILE A 10 3.27 26.63 28.51
C ILE A 10 4.10 27.76 27.92
N HIS A 11 5.39 27.82 28.25
CA HIS A 11 6.29 28.86 27.74
C HIS A 11 6.83 28.51 26.34
N PHE A 12 7.19 27.24 26.12
CA PHE A 12 7.70 26.75 24.84
C PHE A 12 6.85 25.58 24.38
N ALA A 13 6.14 25.76 23.27
CA ALA A 13 5.35 24.70 22.66
C ALA A 13 6.23 23.84 21.73
N ASN A 14 6.50 22.59 22.12
CA ASN A 14 7.22 21.63 21.27
C ASN A 14 6.25 20.58 20.69
N LEU A 15 5.37 21.03 19.79
CA LEU A 15 4.43 20.15 19.09
C LEU A 15 4.83 20.04 17.62
N PRO A 16 5.30 18.88 17.13
CA PRO A 16 5.68 18.74 15.73
C PRO A 16 4.42 18.68 14.86
N ILE A 17 4.23 19.71 14.03
CA ILE A 17 3.13 19.81 13.09
C ILE A 17 3.66 19.73 11.67
N LYS A 18 3.10 18.83 10.86
CA LYS A 18 3.38 18.70 9.43
C LYS A 18 2.10 18.97 8.65
N LEU A 19 2.12 19.95 7.76
CA LEU A 19 1.01 20.20 6.84
C LEU A 19 0.93 19.05 5.83
N LEU A 20 -0.28 18.50 5.65
CA LEU A 20 -0.56 17.62 4.52
C LEU A 20 -1.06 18.47 3.36
N LEU A 21 -0.69 18.09 2.15
CA LEU A 21 -1.08 18.83 0.94
C LEU A 21 -2.61 18.94 0.87
N PRO A 22 -3.18 20.16 0.78
CA PRO A 22 -4.61 20.33 0.65
C PRO A 22 -5.09 19.83 -0.72
N SER A 23 -6.36 19.45 -0.81
CA SER A 23 -6.99 19.14 -2.09
C SER A 23 -7.14 20.43 -2.92
N PRO A 24 -6.81 20.42 -4.23
CA PRO A 24 -7.18 21.51 -5.13
C PRO A 24 -8.70 21.73 -5.15
N PRO A 25 -9.21 22.96 -5.35
CA PRO A 25 -8.50 24.21 -5.69
C PRO A 25 -7.84 24.93 -4.49
N PHE A 26 -6.84 25.76 -4.76
CA PHE A 26 -6.03 26.44 -3.72
C PHE A 26 -6.47 27.87 -3.37
N ASP A 27 -7.45 28.41 -4.08
CA ASP A 27 -7.84 29.82 -3.91
C ASP A 27 -8.69 30.06 -2.65
N SER A 28 -9.40 29.03 -2.17
CA SER A 28 -10.35 29.14 -1.04
C SER A 28 -10.35 27.90 -0.14
N ILE A 29 -9.24 27.68 0.57
CA ILE A 29 -9.07 26.54 1.46
C ILE A 29 -9.74 26.86 2.80
N ARG A 30 -10.84 26.15 3.09
CA ARG A 30 -11.55 26.23 4.38
C ARG A 30 -11.08 25.20 5.38
N GLU A 31 -10.63 24.06 4.92
CA GLU A 31 -10.20 22.95 5.77
C GLU A 31 -8.78 22.53 5.42
N ILE A 32 -7.92 22.46 6.44
CA ILE A 32 -6.54 22.00 6.29
C ILE A 32 -6.34 20.70 7.06
N ALA A 33 -5.49 19.82 6.51
CA ALA A 33 -5.14 18.56 7.16
C ALA A 33 -3.71 18.63 7.68
N LEU A 34 -3.53 18.25 8.95
CA LEU A 34 -2.25 18.23 9.64
C LEU A 34 -1.91 16.81 10.09
N LYS A 35 -0.62 16.50 10.11
CA LYS A 35 -0.05 15.31 10.72
C LYS A 35 0.76 15.72 11.94
N THR A 36 0.43 15.14 13.09
CA THR A 36 1.03 15.44 14.41
C THR A 36 1.26 14.15 15.21
N ILE A 37 1.77 14.27 16.43
CA ILE A 37 1.97 13.14 17.35
C ILE A 37 0.64 12.66 17.97
N PRO A 38 0.53 11.35 18.29
CA PRO A 38 -0.70 10.77 18.85
C PRO A 38 -1.09 11.35 20.22
N SER A 39 -0.16 11.93 20.99
CA SER A 39 -0.46 12.55 22.29
C SER A 39 -1.13 13.93 22.19
N ALA A 40 -1.13 14.58 21.03
CA ALA A 40 -1.61 15.96 20.88
C ALA A 40 -3.13 16.11 21.08
N SER A 41 -3.58 16.98 21.96
CA SER A 41 -5.01 17.25 22.16
C SER A 41 -5.55 18.27 21.14
N LYS A 42 -6.88 18.25 20.91
CA LYS A 42 -7.55 19.24 20.03
C LYS A 42 -7.32 20.68 20.48
N VAL A 43 -7.32 20.91 21.80
CA VAL A 43 -7.13 22.23 22.42
C VAL A 43 -5.70 22.72 22.25
N GLU A 44 -4.70 21.84 22.39
CA GLU A 44 -3.29 22.19 22.15
C GLU A 44 -3.06 22.55 20.68
N ILE A 45 -3.55 21.74 19.74
CA ILE A 45 -3.42 22.02 18.30
C ILE A 45 -4.03 23.38 17.97
N ARG A 46 -5.24 23.66 18.45
CA ARG A 46 -5.91 24.94 18.24
C ARG A 46 -5.09 26.11 18.77
N ARG A 47 -4.66 26.05 20.04
CA ARG A 47 -3.88 27.12 20.68
C ARG A 47 -2.55 27.37 19.98
N VAL A 48 -1.87 26.32 19.52
CA VAL A 48 -0.60 26.44 18.79
C VAL A 48 -0.81 27.13 17.44
N LEU A 49 -1.86 26.76 16.69
CA LEU A 49 -2.18 27.38 15.41
C LEU A 49 -2.59 28.86 15.56
N GLU A 50 -3.40 29.17 16.56
CA GLU A 50 -3.82 30.55 16.86
C GLU A 50 -2.63 31.40 17.36
N SER A 51 -1.82 30.87 18.30
CA SER A 51 -0.80 31.68 18.98
C SER A 51 0.51 31.81 18.21
N LEU A 52 0.98 30.74 17.55
CA LEU A 52 2.27 30.77 16.84
C LEU A 52 2.13 31.22 15.39
N TYR A 53 1.03 30.84 14.73
CA TYR A 53 0.84 31.08 13.29
C TYR A 53 -0.24 32.12 12.99
N GLY A 54 -1.03 32.54 13.98
CA GLY A 54 -2.06 33.57 13.81
C GLY A 54 -3.28 33.12 12.99
N PHE A 55 -3.57 31.82 12.92
CA PHE A 55 -4.74 31.31 12.20
C PHE A 55 -6.04 31.44 13.00
N ASP A 56 -7.12 31.84 12.34
CA ASP A 56 -8.47 31.83 12.92
C ASP A 56 -9.14 30.45 12.77
N VAL A 57 -9.08 29.65 13.84
CA VAL A 57 -9.61 28.28 13.85
C VAL A 57 -11.06 28.25 14.34
N ALA A 58 -11.95 27.64 13.54
CA ALA A 58 -13.34 27.39 13.91
C ALA A 58 -13.48 26.09 14.71
N GLU A 59 -12.99 24.98 14.16
CA GLU A 59 -13.14 23.64 14.75
C GLU A 59 -11.91 22.78 14.45
N VAL A 60 -11.59 21.85 15.36
CA VAL A 60 -10.53 20.85 15.17
C VAL A 60 -11.10 19.46 15.35
N ARG A 61 -11.01 18.64 14.31
CA ARG A 61 -11.38 17.23 14.30
C ARG A 61 -10.12 16.39 14.20
N THR A 62 -10.00 15.35 15.01
CA THR A 62 -8.77 14.54 15.09
C THR A 62 -9.09 13.07 14.95
N LEU A 63 -8.17 12.35 14.31
CA LEU A 63 -8.22 10.91 14.10
C LEU A 63 -6.86 10.30 14.46
N ASN A 64 -6.87 9.24 15.26
CA ASN A 64 -5.67 8.49 15.59
C ASN A 64 -5.40 7.49 14.46
N MET A 65 -4.22 7.57 13.85
CA MET A 65 -3.83 6.74 12.71
C MET A 65 -2.70 5.81 13.12
N GLU A 66 -2.92 4.50 12.96
CA GLU A 66 -1.86 3.51 13.12
C GLU A 66 -0.86 3.60 11.96
N GLY A 67 0.41 3.41 12.29
CA GLY A 67 1.48 3.28 11.33
C GLY A 67 1.38 1.99 10.53
N LYS A 68 1.86 2.02 9.28
CA LYS A 68 1.90 0.84 8.42
C LYS A 68 2.82 -0.22 9.04
N LYS A 69 2.25 -1.36 9.42
CA LYS A 69 2.96 -2.55 9.88
C LYS A 69 3.56 -3.26 8.65
N THR A 70 4.85 -3.60 8.71
CA THR A 70 5.60 -4.27 7.65
C THR A 70 6.35 -5.44 8.26
N LYS A 71 6.11 -6.65 7.74
CA LYS A 71 6.83 -7.85 8.16
C LYS A 71 8.00 -8.09 7.20
N ARG A 72 9.19 -8.30 7.75
CA ARG A 72 10.40 -8.70 7.00
C ARG A 72 10.96 -9.98 7.63
N GLY A 73 10.61 -11.13 7.04
CA GLY A 73 10.97 -12.43 7.60
C GLY A 73 10.37 -12.63 9.00
N PRO A 74 11.20 -12.94 10.03
CA PRO A 74 10.72 -13.09 11.41
C PRO A 74 10.43 -11.75 12.11
N PHE A 75 10.94 -10.62 11.59
CA PHE A 75 10.82 -9.31 12.24
C PHE A 75 9.55 -8.57 11.80
N LEU A 76 8.82 -8.02 12.77
CA LEU A 76 7.70 -7.10 12.55
C LEU A 76 8.13 -5.68 12.90
N ALA A 77 8.16 -4.79 11.90
CA ALA A 77 8.44 -3.38 12.09
C ALA A 77 7.20 -2.55 11.76
N ALA A 78 6.97 -1.46 12.49
CA ALA A 78 5.88 -0.53 12.20
C ALA A 78 6.44 0.87 11.99
N LYS A 79 5.84 1.62 11.07
CA LYS A 79 6.04 3.08 11.03
C LYS A 79 5.46 3.70 12.31
N PRO A 80 5.97 4.86 12.76
CA PRO A 80 5.39 5.53 13.92
C PRO A 80 3.94 5.93 13.66
N ASP A 81 3.09 5.69 14.65
CA ASP A 81 1.72 6.16 14.68
C ASP A 81 1.68 7.68 14.65
N TYR A 82 0.58 8.23 14.15
CA TYR A 82 0.40 9.67 14.07
C TYR A 82 -1.05 10.06 14.29
N LYS A 83 -1.27 11.32 14.63
CA LYS A 83 -2.59 11.91 14.68
C LYS A 83 -2.82 12.74 13.43
N LYS A 84 -3.92 12.46 12.74
CA LYS A 84 -4.40 13.31 11.65
C LYS A 84 -5.38 14.32 12.23
N ALA A 85 -5.17 15.59 11.98
CA ALA A 85 -6.07 16.64 12.42
C ALA A 85 -6.63 17.38 11.20
N TYR A 86 -7.96 17.44 11.10
CA TYR A 86 -8.66 18.32 10.18
C TYR A 86 -9.02 19.59 10.94
N VAL A 87 -8.59 20.72 10.43
CA VAL A 87 -8.79 22.03 11.04
C VAL A 87 -9.65 22.85 10.10
N THR A 88 -10.81 23.25 10.58
CA THR A 88 -11.71 24.15 9.86
C THR A 88 -11.34 25.58 10.23
N LEU A 89 -11.09 26.41 9.23
CA LEU A 89 -10.73 27.81 9.38
C LEU A 89 -11.97 28.68 9.26
N ARG A 90 -12.00 29.79 9.98
CA ARG A 90 -13.06 30.80 9.84
C ARG A 90 -12.89 31.60 8.55
N SER A 91 -11.66 32.01 8.31
CA SER A 91 -11.25 32.76 7.13
C SER A 91 -10.64 31.80 6.12
N PRO A 92 -11.10 31.78 4.85
CA PRO A 92 -10.51 30.93 3.82
C PRO A 92 -9.06 31.36 3.55
N LEU A 93 -8.18 30.40 3.35
CA LEU A 93 -6.79 30.65 2.94
C LEU A 93 -6.63 30.47 1.44
N SER A 94 -5.85 31.35 0.82
CA SER A 94 -5.35 31.18 -0.54
C SER A 94 -3.89 30.72 -0.50
N LEU A 95 -3.56 29.67 -1.26
CA LEU A 95 -2.19 29.21 -1.45
C LEU A 95 -1.85 29.34 -2.93
N SER A 96 -0.73 30.01 -3.25
CA SER A 96 -0.29 30.05 -4.64
C SER A 96 0.16 28.64 -5.09
N PRO A 97 -0.28 28.17 -6.27
CA PRO A 97 0.20 26.91 -6.84
C PRO A 97 1.72 26.86 -7.00
N ASP A 98 2.31 28.05 -6.98
CA ASP A 98 3.69 28.35 -7.30
C ASP A 98 4.70 28.07 -6.18
N LEU A 99 4.20 27.79 -4.98
CA LEU A 99 5.02 27.50 -3.82
C LEU A 99 5.77 26.18 -3.99
N PHE A 100 7.04 26.16 -3.59
CA PHE A 100 7.79 24.92 -3.46
C PHE A 100 7.32 24.15 -2.21
N PRO A 101 7.10 22.83 -2.26
CA PRO A 101 7.29 21.89 -3.37
C PRO A 101 6.00 21.60 -4.18
N VAL A 102 4.95 22.42 -4.04
CA VAL A 102 3.61 22.17 -4.61
C VAL A 102 3.66 22.02 -6.13
N LYS A 103 4.24 22.98 -6.86
CA LYS A 103 4.38 22.92 -8.33
C LYS A 103 4.92 21.58 -8.83
N LEU A 104 6.08 21.19 -8.29
CA LEU A 104 6.81 20.00 -8.73
C LEU A 104 5.99 18.73 -8.52
N ILE A 105 5.33 18.62 -7.37
CA ILE A 105 4.46 17.47 -7.06
C ILE A 105 3.28 17.40 -8.05
N PHE A 106 2.69 18.54 -8.41
CA PHE A 106 1.57 18.55 -9.37
C PHE A 106 2.02 18.22 -10.78
N GLU A 107 3.11 18.80 -11.25
CA GLU A 107 3.69 18.48 -12.56
C GLU A 107 4.07 17.00 -12.65
N GLU A 108 4.72 16.46 -11.61
CA GLU A 108 5.09 15.06 -11.55
C GLU A 108 3.85 14.15 -11.57
N LYS A 109 2.82 14.46 -10.77
CA LYS A 109 1.54 13.73 -10.80
C LYS A 109 0.88 13.76 -12.18
N LYS A 110 0.89 14.92 -12.86
CA LYS A 110 0.37 15.06 -14.23
C LYS A 110 1.20 14.24 -15.23
N ARG A 111 2.54 14.25 -15.13
CA ARG A 111 3.43 13.43 -15.96
C ARG A 111 3.20 11.94 -15.76
N ILE A 112 3.07 11.49 -14.52
CA ILE A 112 2.78 10.08 -14.19
C ILE A 112 1.42 9.67 -14.74
N ALA A 113 0.39 10.50 -14.57
CA ALA A 113 -0.94 10.24 -15.13
C ALA A 113 -0.91 10.17 -16.67
N GLY A 114 -0.21 11.11 -17.31
CA GLY A 114 -0.03 11.12 -18.77
C GLY A 114 0.81 9.93 -19.28
N ALA A 115 1.80 9.48 -18.52
CA ALA A 115 2.57 8.28 -18.85
C ALA A 115 1.71 7.01 -18.68
N ALA A 116 0.87 6.94 -17.65
CA ALA A 116 -0.06 5.84 -17.45
C ALA A 116 -1.11 5.75 -18.57
N SER A 117 -1.60 6.89 -19.09
CA SER A 117 -2.50 6.91 -20.24
C SER A 117 -1.82 6.57 -21.57
N ARG A 118 -0.50 6.79 -21.68
CA ARG A 118 0.29 6.48 -22.88
C ARG A 118 0.80 5.04 -22.92
N ARG A 119 0.84 4.36 -21.77
CA ARG A 119 1.15 2.93 -21.72
C ARG A 119 -0.04 2.17 -22.31
N PRO A 120 0.14 1.39 -23.38
CA PRO A 120 -0.95 0.60 -23.92
C PRO A 120 -1.36 -0.41 -22.84
N ALA A 121 -2.67 -0.52 -22.59
CA ALA A 121 -3.22 -1.49 -21.62
C ALA A 121 -3.01 -2.95 -22.05
N VAL A 122 -2.59 -3.15 -23.30
CA VAL A 122 -2.37 -4.43 -23.97
C VAL A 122 -0.97 -4.39 -24.59
N VAL A 123 -0.17 -5.42 -24.33
CA VAL A 123 1.04 -5.67 -25.12
C VAL A 123 0.56 -6.31 -26.42
N GLU A 124 0.68 -5.61 -27.54
CA GLU A 124 0.39 -6.20 -28.86
C GLU A 124 1.38 -7.35 -29.08
N GLY A 125 0.85 -8.57 -29.20
CA GLY A 125 1.65 -9.73 -29.58
C GLY A 125 2.10 -9.61 -31.04
N GLU A 126 3.25 -10.21 -31.35
CA GLU A 126 3.87 -10.25 -32.68
C GLU A 126 3.00 -10.92 -33.75
N ASP A 127 1.97 -11.65 -33.33
CA ASP A 127 0.96 -12.23 -34.21
C ASP A 127 -0.12 -11.16 -34.41
N GLY A 128 -0.19 -10.50 -35.58
CA GLY A 128 -1.11 -9.39 -35.90
C GLY A 128 -2.63 -9.69 -35.84
N ARG A 129 -3.07 -10.56 -34.94
CA ARG A 129 -4.45 -10.82 -34.55
C ARG A 129 -4.62 -10.24 -33.14
N GLY A 130 -5.41 -9.16 -33.03
CA GLY A 130 -5.62 -8.40 -31.79
C GLY A 130 -6.35 -9.17 -30.68
N GLU A 131 -5.81 -10.30 -30.24
CA GLU A 131 -6.32 -11.10 -29.15
C GLU A 131 -5.65 -10.67 -27.84
N ARG A 132 -6.47 -10.41 -26.81
CA ARG A 132 -5.99 -10.03 -25.47
C ARG A 132 -5.33 -11.25 -24.82
N LYS A 133 -4.01 -11.41 -24.99
CA LYS A 133 -3.25 -12.38 -24.19
C LYS A 133 -3.03 -11.81 -22.79
N HIS A 134 -3.78 -12.31 -21.81
CA HIS A 134 -3.49 -12.03 -20.40
C HIS A 134 -2.37 -12.95 -19.93
N TRP A 135 -1.51 -12.49 -19.02
CA TRP A 135 -0.37 -13.28 -18.52
C TRP A 135 -0.77 -14.60 -17.81
N LEU A 136 -2.07 -14.85 -17.60
CA LEU A 136 -2.62 -16.11 -17.08
C LEU A 136 -3.04 -17.12 -18.16
N ASP A 137 -3.14 -16.71 -19.44
CA ASP A 137 -3.66 -17.56 -20.52
C ASP A 137 -2.65 -18.60 -21.03
N ASP A 138 -1.37 -18.45 -20.64
CA ASP A 138 -0.27 -19.35 -21.00
C ASP A 138 -0.35 -20.74 -20.31
N ARG A 139 -1.39 -20.98 -19.49
CA ARG A 139 -1.63 -22.25 -18.80
C ARG A 139 -2.62 -23.20 -19.48
N ARG A 140 -3.04 -22.93 -20.72
CA ARG A 140 -3.64 -23.97 -21.58
C ARG A 140 -2.61 -24.45 -22.59
N ARG A 141 -1.54 -25.09 -22.10
CA ARG A 141 -0.85 -26.08 -22.93
C ARG A 141 -1.85 -27.19 -23.19
N GLU A 142 -2.16 -27.35 -24.45
CA GLU A 142 -2.92 -28.45 -25.05
C GLU A 142 -2.51 -29.76 -24.37
N GLU A 143 -3.46 -30.42 -23.70
CA GLU A 143 -3.24 -31.79 -23.28
C GLU A 143 -3.12 -32.64 -24.56
N PRO A 144 -2.05 -33.43 -24.73
CA PRO A 144 -2.00 -34.40 -25.80
C PRO A 144 -3.18 -35.36 -25.64
N SER A 145 -4.00 -35.47 -26.68
CA SER A 145 -5.12 -36.40 -26.76
C SER A 145 -4.61 -37.83 -26.59
N GLY A 146 -4.68 -38.38 -25.38
CA GLY A 146 -4.19 -39.74 -25.19
C GLY A 146 -4.01 -40.22 -23.76
N TYR A 147 -4.92 -39.94 -22.83
CA TYR A 147 -5.04 -40.78 -21.64
C TYR A 147 -6.47 -40.82 -21.12
N ARG A 148 -7.26 -41.78 -21.65
CA ARG A 148 -8.61 -42.10 -21.17
C ARG A 148 -8.52 -42.86 -19.84
N GLY A 149 -8.11 -42.18 -18.78
CA GLY A 149 -8.21 -42.67 -17.42
C GLY A 149 -9.68 -42.69 -16.99
N LYS A 150 -10.30 -43.88 -16.95
CA LYS A 150 -11.65 -44.08 -16.42
C LYS A 150 -11.74 -43.50 -15.00
N ARG A 151 -12.47 -42.41 -14.83
CA ARG A 151 -13.03 -42.03 -13.51
C ARG A 151 -14.41 -42.66 -13.42
N ALA A 152 -14.51 -43.74 -12.65
CA ALA A 152 -15.78 -44.27 -12.20
C ALA A 152 -16.46 -43.21 -11.35
N ALA A 153 -17.63 -42.74 -11.79
CA ALA A 153 -18.50 -41.90 -11.00
C ALA A 153 -19.05 -42.73 -9.83
N ALA A 154 -18.88 -42.22 -8.62
CA ALA A 154 -19.57 -42.70 -7.45
C ALA A 154 -21.07 -42.45 -7.59
N GLY A 155 -21.87 -43.50 -7.40
CA GLY A 155 -23.32 -43.40 -7.37
C GLY A 155 -23.98 -44.75 -7.08
N GLY A 156 -24.26 -45.01 -5.80
CA GLY A 156 -25.34 -45.91 -5.38
C GLY A 156 -24.93 -47.30 -4.86
N GLY A 157 -25.27 -47.55 -3.59
CA GLY A 157 -25.78 -48.86 -3.17
C GLY A 157 -24.85 -49.75 -2.33
N GLY A 158 -25.10 -49.77 -1.00
CA GLY A 158 -25.38 -51.04 -0.32
C GLY A 158 -24.24 -51.84 0.33
N VAL A 159 -24.21 -51.76 1.66
CA VAL A 159 -24.09 -52.85 2.66
C VAL A 159 -22.84 -53.78 2.67
N ARG A 160 -22.15 -53.79 3.84
CA ARG A 160 -21.78 -54.95 4.71
C ARG A 160 -20.34 -54.93 5.25
N ARG A 161 -20.26 -54.69 6.57
CA ARG A 161 -19.49 -55.36 7.64
C ARG A 161 -18.21 -56.16 7.30
N ARG A 162 -17.16 -55.89 8.12
CA ARG A 162 -16.42 -56.81 9.03
C ARG A 162 -14.89 -56.91 8.79
N SER A 163 -14.16 -56.55 9.84
CA SER A 163 -12.87 -57.07 10.37
C SER A 163 -11.66 -57.39 9.48
N GLY A 164 -10.50 -56.89 9.91
CA GLY A 164 -9.31 -57.72 10.20
C GLY A 164 -8.10 -57.62 9.26
N GLY A 165 -6.91 -57.56 9.87
CA GLY A 165 -5.58 -57.91 9.32
C GLY A 165 -4.95 -56.88 8.37
N SER A 166 -3.72 -56.36 8.51
CA SER A 166 -2.37 -56.91 8.80
C SER A 166 -1.48 -56.79 7.55
N GLY A 167 -0.24 -56.30 7.75
CA GLY A 167 0.88 -56.38 6.79
C GLY A 167 0.94 -55.21 5.81
N GLY A 168 2.08 -54.58 5.51
CA GLY A 168 3.48 -54.95 5.71
C GLY A 168 4.26 -54.68 4.41
N GLY A 169 5.38 -53.95 4.49
CA GLY A 169 6.41 -53.83 3.44
C GLY A 169 6.02 -52.99 2.22
N GLY A 170 6.88 -52.22 1.55
CA GLY A 170 8.34 -52.09 1.57
C GLY A 170 8.80 -51.57 0.20
N GLY A 171 9.90 -50.82 0.16
CA GLY A 171 10.67 -50.45 -1.05
C GLY A 171 9.98 -49.43 -1.99
N GLY A 172 10.61 -48.38 -2.51
CA GLY A 172 12.01 -48.15 -2.84
C GLY A 172 12.06 -47.78 -4.33
N GLY A 173 12.48 -46.56 -4.67
CA GLY A 173 12.59 -46.14 -6.08
C GLY A 173 12.97 -44.68 -6.29
N ARG A 174 14.29 -44.43 -6.35
CA ARG A 174 14.89 -43.15 -6.78
C ARG A 174 14.60 -42.89 -8.27
N GLY A 175 14.13 -41.68 -8.59
CA GLY A 175 14.08 -41.15 -9.96
C GLY A 175 14.72 -39.76 -10.02
N LYS A 176 15.69 -39.58 -10.92
CA LYS A 176 16.54 -38.40 -11.16
C LYS A 176 15.74 -37.11 -11.36
N LYS A 177 16.16 -36.03 -10.68
CA LYS A 177 15.75 -34.64 -10.94
C LYS A 177 16.48 -34.11 -12.19
N GLY A 178 15.74 -33.77 -13.24
CA GLY A 178 16.20 -32.81 -14.25
C GLY A 178 16.07 -31.40 -13.67
N GLN A 179 17.16 -30.63 -13.69
CA GLN A 179 17.15 -29.21 -13.36
C GLN A 179 16.58 -28.46 -14.57
N GLU A 180 15.34 -27.97 -14.47
CA GLU A 180 14.86 -26.88 -15.31
C GLU A 180 15.09 -25.57 -14.55
N GLU A 181 16.08 -24.81 -15.02
CA GLU A 181 16.36 -23.47 -14.52
C GLU A 181 15.22 -22.54 -14.93
N ASN A 182 14.33 -22.22 -14.00
CA ASN A 182 13.38 -21.12 -14.14
C ASN A 182 14.15 -19.79 -14.18
N LYS A 183 14.61 -19.40 -15.36
CA LYS A 183 15.37 -18.18 -15.58
C LYS A 183 14.42 -17.01 -15.78
N PHE A 184 14.22 -16.25 -14.70
CA PHE A 184 13.39 -15.04 -14.70
C PHE A 184 13.98 -13.95 -15.63
N PRO A 185 13.13 -13.14 -16.28
CA PRO A 185 13.50 -12.26 -17.41
C PRO A 185 14.45 -11.09 -17.07
N TRP A 186 14.83 -10.90 -15.81
CA TRP A 186 15.75 -9.84 -15.37
C TRP A 186 17.08 -10.38 -14.80
N SER A 187 17.28 -11.71 -14.87
CA SER A 187 18.49 -12.37 -14.38
C SER A 187 19.75 -12.10 -15.23
N SER A 188 19.62 -11.51 -16.42
CA SER A 188 20.73 -11.14 -17.31
C SER A 188 21.30 -9.73 -17.08
N MET A 189 20.72 -8.91 -16.20
CA MET A 189 21.19 -7.56 -15.92
C MET A 189 22.15 -7.50 -14.72
N ARG A 190 23.24 -8.28 -14.74
CA ARG A 190 24.43 -7.94 -13.94
C ARG A 190 25.45 -7.31 -14.87
N LEU A 191 25.73 -6.03 -14.62
CA LEU A 191 26.77 -5.24 -15.24
C LEU A 191 28.12 -5.93 -15.08
N SER A 192 28.81 -6.18 -16.19
CA SER A 192 30.24 -6.47 -16.18
C SER A 192 30.99 -5.19 -15.80
N GLU A 193 31.62 -5.19 -14.64
CA GLU A 193 32.72 -4.26 -14.34
C GLU A 193 33.94 -4.72 -15.17
N SER A 194 34.40 -3.85 -16.08
CA SER A 194 35.71 -3.98 -16.71
C SER A 194 36.69 -3.04 -16.01
N ALA A 195 37.82 -3.61 -15.59
CA ALA A 195 39.01 -2.92 -15.12
C ALA A 195 39.77 -2.22 -16.25
#